data_AF-A0A142CXW7-F1
#
_entry.id   AF-A0A142CXW7-F1
#
_cell.length_a   1.000
_cell.length_b   1.000
_cell.length_c   1.000
_cell.angle_alpha   90.00
_cell.angle_beta   90.00
_cell.angle_gamma   90.00
#
_symmetry.space_group_name_H-M   'P 1'
#
loop_
_entity.id
_entity.type
_entity.pdbx_description
1 polymer ?
#
loop_
_entity_poly.entity_id
_entity_poly.type
_entity_poly.pdbx_seq_one_letter_code
_entity_poly.pdbx_strand_id
1 'polypeptide(L)'
;MKKPALALMFLLLMAGTVAADENGGGSEGEASFGGLAAFGVGLVFTGVAYYSLTKRRLIIEHRKGSPQIVVRPERPYITVFGPVYPMTVHHAFTVTGTLLALIHFATCRDYSTLAGKAGLGMAIVLILMNISGFYGRYIHVKLEMAARKKQSGKLKRLAVLLRRWKLFHVALAGLFLILLGIHIAAVGD
;
A
#
# COMPACT_ATOMS: atom_id res chain seq x y z
N MET A 1 -8.54 8.16 19.66
CA MET A 1 -8.95 8.73 18.34
C MET A 1 -8.50 7.78 17.23
N LYS A 2 -9.02 7.89 15.98
CA LYS A 2 -8.37 7.40 14.72
C LYS A 2 -8.93 6.15 13.99
N LYS A 3 -10.22 5.85 14.01
CA LYS A 3 -10.84 4.95 12.99
C LYS A 3 -11.87 5.65 12.10
N PRO A 4 -12.85 6.41 12.65
CA PRO A 4 -13.80 7.13 11.80
C PRO A 4 -13.14 8.30 11.05
N ALA A 5 -12.12 8.94 11.64
CA ALA A 5 -11.41 10.04 10.99
C ALA A 5 -10.62 9.61 9.74
N LEU A 6 -10.09 8.38 9.72
CA LEU A 6 -9.37 7.86 8.55
C LEU A 6 -10.34 7.47 7.42
N ALA A 7 -11.50 6.89 7.78
CA ALA A 7 -12.57 6.58 6.84
C ALA A 7 -13.22 7.86 6.29
N LEU A 8 -13.37 8.90 7.12
CA LEU A 8 -13.87 10.21 6.72
C LEU A 8 -12.86 10.93 5.81
N MET A 9 -11.55 10.90 6.13
CA MET A 9 -10.52 11.37 5.20
C MET A 9 -10.53 10.62 3.88
N PHE A 10 -10.73 9.31 3.90
CA PHE A 10 -10.82 8.49 2.69
C PHE A 10 -12.06 8.85 1.85
N LEU A 11 -13.22 9.04 2.49
CA LEU A 11 -14.44 9.51 1.84
C LEU A 11 -14.30 10.93 1.28
N LEU A 12 -13.63 11.84 2.01
CA LEU A 12 -13.37 13.21 1.57
C LEU A 12 -12.39 13.26 0.39
N LEU A 13 -11.35 12.41 0.40
CA LEU A 13 -10.40 12.27 -0.72
C LEU A 13 -11.09 11.69 -1.98
N MET A 14 -11.94 10.67 -1.81
CA MET A 14 -12.70 10.09 -2.93
C MET A 14 -13.76 11.06 -3.48
N ALA A 15 -14.42 11.83 -2.61
CA ALA A 15 -15.40 12.84 -3.02
C ALA A 15 -14.74 13.97 -3.83
N GLY A 16 -13.54 14.42 -3.44
CA GLY A 16 -12.78 15.42 -4.19
C GLY A 16 -12.38 14.94 -5.60
N THR A 17 -12.04 13.66 -5.76
CA THR A 17 -11.68 13.08 -7.07
C THR A 17 -12.87 12.87 -8.01
N VAL A 18 -14.07 12.68 -7.48
CA VAL A 18 -15.30 12.55 -8.29
C VAL A 18 -15.84 13.92 -8.70
N ALA A 19 -15.77 14.92 -7.81
CA ALA A 19 -16.25 16.26 -8.10
C ALA A 19 -15.37 17.05 -9.10
N ALA A 20 -14.09 16.70 -9.24
CA ALA A 20 -13.18 17.34 -10.19
C ALA A 20 -13.38 16.90 -11.65
N ASP A 21 -14.01 15.75 -11.89
CA ASP A 21 -14.19 15.16 -13.24
C ASP A 21 -15.37 15.82 -14.01
N GLU A 22 -16.33 16.43 -13.32
CA GLU A 22 -17.53 17.00 -13.96
C GLU A 22 -17.36 18.44 -14.48
N ASN A 23 -16.24 19.12 -14.19
CA ASN A 23 -16.03 20.54 -14.53
C ASN A 23 -14.80 20.84 -15.44
N GLY A 24 -14.11 19.81 -15.95
CA GLY A 24 -12.87 19.99 -16.71
C GLY A 24 -13.07 20.33 -18.19
N GLY A 25 -13.10 21.62 -18.53
CA GLY A 25 -12.84 22.09 -19.90
C GLY A 25 -11.40 21.75 -20.29
N GLY A 26 -11.23 20.72 -21.12
CA GLY A 26 -9.92 20.15 -21.47
C GLY A 26 -8.96 21.19 -22.08
N SER A 27 -7.90 21.48 -21.35
CA SER A 27 -6.75 22.24 -21.81
C SER A 27 -5.76 21.30 -22.52
N GLU A 28 -5.08 21.80 -23.56
CA GLU A 28 -4.07 21.07 -24.35
C GLU A 28 -2.82 20.75 -23.49
N GLY A 29 -2.92 19.74 -22.63
CA GLY A 29 -1.83 19.34 -21.73
C GLY A 29 -2.24 18.32 -20.66
N GLU A 30 -3.53 18.15 -20.41
CA GLU A 30 -4.03 17.24 -19.38
C GLU A 30 -3.88 15.76 -19.78
N ALA A 31 -3.48 14.95 -18.80
CA ALA A 31 -3.45 13.50 -18.94
C ALA A 31 -4.88 12.94 -19.02
N SER A 32 -5.15 12.10 -20.00
CA SER A 32 -6.46 11.48 -20.19
C SER A 32 -6.76 10.45 -19.08
N PHE A 33 -8.04 10.10 -18.90
CA PHE A 33 -8.50 9.05 -17.97
C PHE A 33 -8.31 9.38 -16.47
N GLY A 34 -8.47 10.64 -16.06
CA GLY A 34 -8.44 11.05 -14.65
C GLY A 34 -9.34 10.21 -13.73
N GLY A 35 -10.61 9.97 -14.12
CA GLY A 35 -11.52 9.11 -13.37
C GLY A 35 -11.03 7.66 -13.19
N LEU A 36 -10.34 7.09 -14.19
CA LEU A 36 -9.75 5.75 -14.10
C LEU A 36 -8.53 5.73 -13.16
N ALA A 37 -7.75 6.81 -13.14
CA ALA A 37 -6.66 6.99 -12.19
C ALA A 37 -7.18 7.09 -10.75
N ALA A 38 -8.21 7.90 -10.53
CA ALA A 38 -8.87 8.06 -9.23
C ALA A 38 -9.41 6.72 -8.72
N PHE A 39 -10.09 5.96 -9.59
CA PHE A 39 -10.57 4.62 -9.26
C PHE A 39 -9.41 3.67 -8.93
N GLY A 40 -8.32 3.69 -9.72
CA GLY A 40 -7.13 2.88 -9.48
C GLY A 40 -6.46 3.19 -8.13
N VAL A 41 -6.29 4.48 -7.81
CA VAL A 41 -5.80 4.93 -6.51
C VAL A 41 -6.75 4.48 -5.39
N GLY A 42 -8.06 4.60 -5.59
CA GLY A 42 -9.09 4.11 -4.68
C GLY A 42 -8.97 2.59 -4.39
N LEU A 43 -8.68 1.78 -5.40
CA LEU A 43 -8.41 0.35 -5.23
C LEU A 43 -7.15 0.10 -4.38
N VAL A 44 -6.07 0.83 -4.63
CA VAL A 44 -4.83 0.72 -3.84
C VAL A 44 -5.11 1.00 -2.36
N PHE A 45 -5.80 2.11 -2.06
CA PHE A 45 -6.19 2.44 -0.69
C PHE A 45 -7.13 1.41 -0.08
N THR A 46 -8.12 0.92 -0.84
CA THR A 46 -9.03 -0.14 -0.39
C THR A 46 -8.26 -1.40 -0.01
N GLY A 47 -7.30 -1.82 -0.84
CA GLY A 47 -6.42 -2.94 -0.54
C GLY A 47 -5.57 -2.73 0.72
N VAL A 48 -5.02 -1.52 0.92
CA VAL A 48 -4.25 -1.14 2.13
C VAL A 48 -5.12 -1.14 3.38
N ALA A 49 -6.31 -0.55 3.29
CA ALA A 49 -7.28 -0.46 4.39
C ALA A 49 -7.77 -1.84 4.79
N TYR A 50 -8.24 -2.63 3.82
CA TYR A 50 -8.64 -4.02 4.03
C TYR A 50 -7.54 -4.81 4.71
N TYR A 51 -6.32 -4.78 4.18
CA TYR A 51 -5.18 -5.49 4.77
C TYR A 51 -4.88 -5.02 6.19
N SER A 52 -4.94 -3.71 6.44
CA SER A 52 -4.64 -3.15 7.75
C SER A 52 -5.69 -3.44 8.81
N LEU A 53 -6.95 -3.59 8.41
CA LEU A 53 -8.06 -3.98 9.29
C LEU A 53 -8.08 -5.49 9.55
N THR A 54 -7.69 -6.29 8.56
CA THR A 54 -7.74 -7.76 8.62
C THR A 54 -6.46 -8.38 9.19
N LYS A 55 -5.30 -7.71 9.10
CA LYS A 55 -4.07 -8.14 9.78
C LYS A 55 -4.28 -8.04 11.30
N ARG A 56 -4.63 -9.14 11.95
CA ARG A 56 -4.74 -9.18 13.42
C ARG A 56 -3.35 -8.97 14.04
N ARG A 57 -3.21 -8.04 14.99
CA ARG A 57 -2.00 -7.87 15.82
C ARG A 57 -2.17 -8.58 17.17
N LEU A 58 -1.09 -9.28 17.56
CA LEU A 58 -0.65 -9.78 18.88
C LEU A 58 -1.21 -11.12 19.40
N ILE A 59 -0.27 -12.05 19.64
CA ILE A 59 -0.38 -13.11 20.66
C ILE A 59 0.67 -12.78 21.73
N ILE A 60 0.24 -12.24 22.86
CA ILE A 60 1.01 -12.22 24.11
C ILE A 60 0.57 -13.47 24.87
N GLU A 61 1.37 -14.54 24.83
CA GLU A 61 1.13 -15.74 25.63
C GLU A 61 1.79 -15.56 27.00
N HIS A 62 0.99 -15.31 28.04
CA HIS A 62 1.43 -15.54 29.41
C HIS A 62 1.33 -17.05 29.68
N ARG A 63 2.47 -17.72 29.85
CA ARG A 63 2.49 -19.12 30.29
C ARG A 63 2.19 -19.14 31.79
N LYS A 64 1.07 -19.73 32.21
CA LYS A 64 0.77 -19.96 33.65
C LYS A 64 1.98 -20.69 34.27
N GLY A 65 2.69 -20.03 35.20
CA GLY A 65 3.83 -20.58 35.92
C GLY A 65 5.24 -20.18 35.46
N SER A 66 5.42 -19.23 34.54
CA SER A 66 6.73 -18.68 34.17
C SER A 66 6.73 -17.15 34.18
N PRO A 67 7.73 -16.47 34.79
CA PRO A 67 7.87 -15.01 34.73
C PRO A 67 8.35 -14.50 33.36
N GLN A 68 8.65 -15.38 32.39
CA GLN A 68 9.11 -14.96 31.07
C GLN A 68 7.94 -14.65 30.13
N ILE A 69 7.82 -13.37 29.77
CA ILE A 69 7.00 -12.90 28.64
C ILE A 69 7.63 -13.46 27.35
N VAL A 70 7.03 -14.49 26.76
CA VAL A 70 7.48 -15.00 25.45
C VAL A 70 6.79 -14.18 24.37
N VAL A 71 7.42 -13.09 23.94
CA VAL A 71 7.02 -12.35 22.74
C VAL A 71 7.36 -13.21 21.53
N ARG A 72 6.39 -13.97 21.01
CA ARG A 72 6.55 -14.65 19.71
C ARG A 72 6.47 -13.58 18.61
N PRO A 73 7.44 -13.53 17.67
CA PRO A 73 7.34 -12.63 16.53
C PRO A 73 6.04 -12.95 15.80
N GLU A 74 5.27 -11.90 15.51
CA GLU A 74 4.02 -11.90 14.72
C GLU A 74 3.88 -13.19 13.91
N ARG A 75 3.07 -14.16 14.34
CA ARG A 75 2.68 -15.23 13.42
C ARG A 75 1.97 -14.52 12.26
N PRO A 76 2.49 -14.53 11.03
CA PRO A 76 1.89 -13.72 9.95
C PRO A 76 0.55 -14.26 9.48
N TYR A 77 0.08 -15.38 10.02
CA TYR A 77 -1.11 -16.05 9.56
C TYR A 77 -1.90 -16.53 10.77
N ILE A 78 -2.87 -15.72 11.20
CA ILE A 78 -4.17 -16.34 11.44
C ILE A 78 -4.67 -16.59 10.03
N THR A 79 -4.54 -17.83 9.57
CA THR A 79 -5.44 -18.36 8.55
C THR A 79 -6.85 -18.06 9.05
N VAL A 80 -7.40 -16.92 8.65
CA VAL A 80 -8.86 -16.79 8.58
C VAL A 80 -9.24 -17.99 7.73
N PHE A 81 -9.97 -18.94 8.33
CA PHE A 81 -10.54 -20.07 7.61
C PHE A 81 -11.40 -19.49 6.48
N GLY A 82 -10.80 -19.42 5.30
CA GLY A 82 -11.34 -18.76 4.12
C GLY A 82 -10.34 -18.96 2.97
N PRO A 83 -10.81 -19.15 1.73
CA PRO A 83 -9.96 -19.60 0.62
C PRO A 83 -8.89 -18.58 0.19
N VAL A 84 -8.93 -17.34 0.70
CA VAL A 84 -8.08 -16.23 0.23
C VAL A 84 -7.36 -15.53 1.39
N TYR A 85 -6.03 -15.47 1.31
CA TYR A 85 -5.20 -14.78 2.28
C TYR A 85 -5.36 -13.25 2.17
N PRO A 86 -5.44 -12.50 3.29
CA PRO A 86 -5.56 -11.04 3.24
C PRO A 86 -4.47 -10.32 2.44
N MET A 87 -3.26 -10.88 2.43
CA MET A 87 -2.14 -10.39 1.62
C MET A 87 -2.38 -10.57 0.11
N THR A 88 -3.08 -11.64 -0.29
CA THR A 88 -3.45 -11.88 -1.69
C THR A 88 -4.45 -10.84 -2.16
N VAL A 89 -5.48 -10.56 -1.34
CA VAL A 89 -6.46 -9.50 -1.62
C VAL A 89 -5.76 -8.14 -1.72
N HIS A 90 -4.98 -7.78 -0.70
CA HIS A 90 -4.17 -6.54 -0.72
C HIS A 90 -3.42 -6.37 -2.03
N HIS A 91 -2.70 -7.41 -2.44
CA HIS A 91 -1.87 -7.36 -3.61
C HIS A 91 -2.66 -7.28 -4.92
N ALA A 92 -3.77 -8.00 -5.04
CA ALA A 92 -4.66 -7.90 -6.20
C ALA A 92 -5.13 -6.45 -6.37
N PHE A 93 -5.65 -5.85 -5.30
CA PHE A 93 -6.09 -4.46 -5.29
C PHE A 93 -4.95 -3.48 -5.61
N THR A 94 -3.76 -3.64 -5.01
CA THR A 94 -2.65 -2.71 -5.28
C THR A 94 -2.10 -2.85 -6.69
N VAL A 95 -2.00 -4.05 -7.24
CA VAL A 95 -1.53 -4.25 -8.62
C VAL A 95 -2.55 -3.71 -9.61
N THR A 96 -3.81 -4.10 -9.49
CA THR A 96 -4.88 -3.63 -10.38
C THR A 96 -4.98 -2.11 -10.32
N GLY A 97 -5.03 -1.53 -9.11
CA GLY A 97 -5.10 -0.09 -8.96
C GLY A 97 -3.87 0.64 -9.50
N THR A 98 -2.67 0.06 -9.36
CA THR A 98 -1.46 0.62 -9.97
C THR A 98 -1.53 0.59 -11.50
N LEU A 99 -1.95 -0.52 -12.10
CA LEU A 99 -2.05 -0.63 -13.55
C LEU A 99 -3.02 0.42 -14.12
N LEU A 100 -4.16 0.61 -13.46
CA LEU A 100 -5.12 1.64 -13.86
C LEU A 100 -4.53 3.06 -13.72
N ALA A 101 -3.87 3.37 -12.60
CA ALA A 101 -3.21 4.66 -12.41
C ALA A 101 -2.08 4.90 -13.43
N LEU A 102 -1.33 3.86 -13.81
CA LEU A 102 -0.26 3.96 -14.81
C LEU A 102 -0.77 4.29 -16.21
N ILE A 103 -1.99 3.90 -16.59
CA ILE A 103 -2.58 4.28 -17.87
C ILE A 103 -2.71 5.80 -17.96
N HIS A 104 -3.22 6.45 -16.91
CA HIS A 104 -3.33 7.90 -16.86
C HIS A 104 -1.97 8.58 -17.01
N PHE A 105 -0.96 8.16 -16.25
CA PHE A 105 0.39 8.71 -16.39
C PHE A 105 0.95 8.51 -17.80
N ALA A 106 0.77 7.33 -18.41
CA ALA A 106 1.25 7.06 -19.76
C ALA A 106 0.63 7.99 -20.84
N THR A 107 -0.53 8.59 -20.55
CA THR A 107 -1.18 9.55 -21.46
C THR A 107 -0.82 11.01 -21.19
N CYS A 108 -0.05 11.30 -20.15
CA CYS A 108 0.44 12.65 -19.88
C CYS A 108 1.39 13.11 -20.98
N ARG A 109 1.13 14.29 -21.55
CA ARG A 109 1.92 14.87 -22.64
C ARG A 109 2.98 15.85 -22.17
N ASP A 110 2.85 16.39 -20.96
CA ASP A 110 3.79 17.35 -20.41
C ASP A 110 4.15 17.06 -18.94
N TYR A 111 5.41 16.71 -18.73
CA TYR A 111 6.01 16.45 -17.41
C TYR A 111 6.82 17.65 -16.88
N SER A 112 6.80 18.79 -17.55
CA SER A 112 7.54 19.98 -17.14
C SER A 112 6.84 20.73 -15.98
N THR A 113 5.52 20.64 -15.91
CA THR A 113 4.67 21.25 -14.88
C THR A 113 4.86 20.59 -13.51
N LEU A 114 4.49 21.29 -12.43
CA LEU A 114 4.55 20.74 -11.07
C LEU A 114 3.65 19.49 -10.94
N ALA A 115 2.42 19.56 -11.47
CA ALA A 115 1.50 18.44 -11.53
C ALA A 115 2.08 17.25 -12.31
N GLY A 116 2.67 17.50 -13.49
CA GLY A 116 3.32 16.47 -14.30
C GLY A 116 4.49 15.80 -13.57
N LYS A 117 5.39 16.58 -12.95
CA LYS A 117 6.51 16.04 -12.14
C LYS A 117 6.04 15.20 -10.96
N ALA A 118 5.02 15.67 -10.24
CA ALA A 118 4.43 14.93 -9.13
C ALA A 118 3.80 13.62 -9.62
N GLY A 119 3.10 13.66 -10.76
CA GLY A 119 2.52 12.49 -11.42
C GLY A 119 3.56 11.45 -11.83
N LEU A 120 4.65 11.87 -12.48
CA LEU A 120 5.77 10.97 -12.83
C LEU A 120 6.40 10.35 -11.58
N GLY A 121 6.61 11.16 -10.54
CA GLY A 121 7.11 10.68 -9.25
C GLY A 121 6.20 9.61 -8.65
N MET A 122 4.88 9.83 -8.66
CA MET A 122 3.90 8.84 -8.20
C MET A 122 3.97 7.54 -9.01
N ALA A 123 4.07 7.62 -10.34
CA ALA A 123 4.19 6.44 -11.20
C ALA A 123 5.41 5.58 -10.82
N ILE A 124 6.58 6.22 -10.64
CA ILE A 124 7.82 5.56 -10.22
C ILE A 124 7.64 4.92 -8.84
N VAL A 125 7.09 5.66 -7.87
CA VAL A 125 6.88 5.16 -6.51
C VAL A 125 5.90 3.99 -6.49
N LEU A 126 4.81 4.02 -7.26
CA LEU A 126 3.85 2.92 -7.37
C LEU A 126 4.51 1.65 -7.93
N ILE A 127 5.37 1.78 -8.95
CA ILE A 127 6.14 0.65 -9.49
C ILE A 127 7.06 0.08 -8.40
N LEU A 128 7.82 0.94 -7.70
CA LEU A 128 8.71 0.52 -6.62
C LEU A 128 7.95 -0.12 -5.46
N MET A 129 6.76 0.38 -5.13
CA MET A 129 5.89 -0.21 -4.11
C MET A 129 5.46 -1.62 -4.51
N ASN A 130 5.06 -1.86 -5.75
CA ASN A 130 4.68 -3.21 -6.20
C ASN A 130 5.88 -4.16 -6.19
N ILE A 131 7.03 -3.77 -6.72
CA ILE A 131 8.28 -4.55 -6.67
C ILE A 131 8.63 -4.89 -5.22
N SER A 132 8.59 -3.89 -4.33
CA SER A 132 8.81 -4.06 -2.91
C SER A 132 7.77 -5.01 -2.29
N GLY A 133 6.51 -4.95 -2.70
CA GLY A 133 5.45 -5.86 -2.25
C GLY A 133 5.70 -7.31 -2.63
N PHE A 134 6.16 -7.58 -3.86
CA PHE A 134 6.60 -8.91 -4.29
C PHE A 134 7.78 -9.43 -3.46
N TYR A 135 8.77 -8.57 -3.24
CA TYR A 135 9.93 -8.90 -2.41
C TYR A 135 9.53 -9.22 -0.96
N GLY A 136 8.58 -8.47 -0.39
CA GLY A 136 8.01 -8.75 0.92
C GLY A 136 7.40 -10.14 1.03
N ARG A 137 6.58 -10.53 0.04
CA ARG A 137 6.02 -11.89 -0.03
C ARG A 137 7.09 -12.96 -0.11
N TYR A 138 8.13 -12.73 -0.91
CA TYR A 138 9.26 -13.64 -1.00
C TYR A 138 9.95 -13.84 0.37
N ILE A 139 10.22 -12.75 1.11
CA ILE A 139 10.80 -12.83 2.47
C ILE A 139 9.87 -13.61 3.40
N HIS A 140 8.57 -13.35 3.34
CA HIS A 140 7.57 -14.03 4.16
C HIS A 140 7.57 -15.55 3.94
N VAL A 141 7.56 -16.00 2.69
CA VAL A 141 7.61 -17.43 2.34
C VAL A 141 8.91 -18.07 2.83
N LYS A 142 10.06 -17.39 2.66
CA LYS A 142 11.36 -17.88 3.16
C LYS A 142 11.41 -17.98 4.67
N LEU A 143 10.80 -17.02 5.38
CA LEU A 143 10.72 -17.01 6.84
C LEU A 143 9.85 -18.16 7.35
N GLU A 144 8.72 -18.41 6.70
CA GLU A 144 7.84 -19.53 7.06
C GLU A 144 8.52 -20.88 6.82
N MET A 145 9.19 -21.06 5.68
CA MET A 145 9.96 -22.28 5.43
C MET A 145 11.08 -22.49 6.45
N ALA A 146 11.78 -21.42 6.85
CA ALA A 146 12.81 -21.49 7.89
C ALA A 146 12.21 -21.84 9.27
N ALA A 147 11.00 -21.37 9.56
CA ALA A 147 10.26 -21.69 10.78
C ALA A 147 9.89 -23.18 10.82
N ARG A 148 9.30 -23.70 9.73
CA ARG A 148 8.94 -25.12 9.60
C ARG A 148 10.16 -26.04 9.74
N LYS A 149 11.30 -25.63 9.18
CA LYS A 149 12.58 -26.37 9.27
C LYS A 149 13.36 -26.11 10.57
N LYS A 150 12.81 -25.37 11.53
CA LYS A 150 13.42 -25.02 12.83
C LYS A 150 14.84 -24.40 12.72
N GLN A 151 15.12 -23.65 11.65
CA GLN A 151 16.44 -23.06 11.38
C GLN A 151 16.61 -21.71 12.09
N SER A 152 16.96 -21.73 13.37
CA SER A 152 17.04 -20.55 14.25
C SER A 152 17.94 -19.42 13.75
N GLY A 153 19.12 -19.73 13.20
CA GLY A 153 20.04 -18.72 12.65
C GLY A 153 19.48 -18.00 11.42
N LYS A 154 18.83 -18.74 10.52
CA LYS A 154 18.21 -18.19 9.31
C LYS A 154 16.95 -17.37 9.63
N LEU A 155 16.18 -17.80 10.64
CA LEU A 155 15.02 -17.07 11.16
C LEU A 155 15.40 -15.68 11.67
N LYS A 156 16.46 -15.57 12.47
CA LYS A 156 16.94 -14.27 12.97
C LYS A 156 17.30 -13.31 11.84
N ARG A 157 18.06 -13.79 10.84
CA ARG A 157 18.44 -12.98 9.67
C ARG A 157 17.23 -12.52 8.85
N LEU A 158 16.29 -13.43 8.58
CA LEU A 158 15.08 -13.12 7.82
C LEU A 158 14.13 -12.18 8.57
N ALA A 159 14.05 -12.27 9.90
CA ALA A 159 13.25 -11.35 10.71
C ALA A 159 13.80 -9.91 10.66
N VAL A 160 15.13 -9.73 10.70
CA VAL A 160 15.76 -8.41 10.52
C VAL A 160 15.48 -7.86 9.12
N LEU A 161 15.64 -8.69 8.10
CA LEU A 161 15.35 -8.32 6.72
C LEU A 161 13.88 -7.89 6.55
N LEU A 162 12.95 -8.66 7.14
CA LEU A 162 11.51 -8.34 7.11
C LEU A 162 11.22 -7.00 7.80
N ARG A 163 11.86 -6.69 8.93
CA ARG A 163 11.69 -5.41 9.62
C ARG A 163 12.18 -4.24 8.76
N ARG A 164 13.35 -4.38 8.14
CA ARG A 164 13.90 -3.35 7.23
C ARG A 164 13.01 -3.15 6.00
N TRP A 165 12.56 -4.25 5.40
CA TRP A 165 11.62 -4.22 4.29
C TRP A 165 10.32 -3.49 4.66
N LYS A 166 9.70 -3.80 5.81
CA LYS A 166 8.48 -3.12 6.28
C LYS A 166 8.69 -1.61 6.38
N LEU A 167 9.80 -1.18 6.96
CA LEU A 167 10.13 0.24 7.11
C LEU A 167 10.26 0.92 5.74
N PHE A 168 11.04 0.32 4.83
CA PHE A 168 11.23 0.81 3.47
C PHE A 168 9.90 0.90 2.69
N HIS A 169 9.08 -0.15 2.74
CA HIS A 169 7.80 -0.20 2.04
C HIS A 169 6.80 0.82 2.58
N VAL A 170 6.76 1.03 3.90
CA VAL A 170 5.92 2.08 4.51
C VAL A 170 6.44 3.48 4.18
N ALA A 171 7.77 3.67 4.10
CA ALA A 171 8.34 4.94 3.67
C ALA A 171 7.97 5.28 2.21
N LEU A 172 7.99 4.29 1.30
CA LEU A 172 7.50 4.48 -0.08
C LEU A 172 6.03 4.88 -0.10
N ALA A 173 5.17 4.24 0.71
CA ALA A 173 3.77 4.60 0.82
C ALA A 173 3.59 6.04 1.35
N GLY A 174 4.39 6.46 2.33
CA GLY A 174 4.41 7.84 2.82
C GLY A 174 4.80 8.85 1.74
N LEU A 175 5.86 8.54 0.96
CA LEU A 175 6.29 9.35 -0.17
C LEU A 175 5.20 9.46 -1.24
N PHE A 176 4.51 8.36 -1.55
CA PHE A 176 3.38 8.36 -2.47
C PHE A 176 2.27 9.32 -2.02
N LEU A 177 1.91 9.32 -0.74
CA LEU A 177 0.88 10.22 -0.20
C LEU A 177 1.26 11.70 -0.30
N ILE A 178 2.54 12.01 -0.08
CA ILE A 178 3.06 13.37 -0.23
C ILE A 178 2.96 13.82 -1.69
N LEU A 179 3.41 12.97 -2.62
CA LEU A 179 3.34 13.26 -4.05
C LEU A 179 1.89 13.38 -4.55
N LEU A 180 0.98 12.54 -4.04
CA LEU A 180 -0.44 12.61 -4.34
C LEU A 180 -1.06 13.92 -3.86
N GLY A 181 -0.71 14.37 -2.64
CA GLY A 181 -1.16 15.66 -2.12
C GLY A 181 -0.67 16.83 -2.97
N ILE A 182 0.61 16.83 -3.36
CA ILE A 182 1.18 17.86 -4.25
C ILE A 182 0.49 17.84 -5.61
N HIS A 183 0.26 16.65 -6.18
CA HIS A 183 -0.37 16.53 -7.49
C HIS A 183 -1.81 17.03 -7.48
N ILE A 184 -2.62 16.66 -6.48
CA ILE A 184 -4.01 17.13 -6.36
C ILE A 184 -4.05 18.65 -6.16
N ALA A 185 -3.18 19.20 -5.30
CA ALA A 185 -3.10 20.65 -5.10
C ALA A 185 -2.74 21.40 -6.39
N ALA A 186 -1.77 20.88 -7.16
CA ALA A 186 -1.32 21.51 -8.39
C ALA A 186 -2.25 21.33 -9.60
N VAL A 187 -3.25 20.45 -9.50
CA VAL A 187 -4.29 20.25 -10.54
C VAL A 187 -5.58 21.00 -10.18
N GLY A 188 -5.85 21.21 -8.88
CA GLY A 188 -7.03 21.94 -8.40
C GLY A 188 -6.90 23.46 -8.37
N ASP A 189 -5.69 23.99 -8.58
CA ASP A 189 -5.39 25.41 -8.82
C ASP A 189 -5.37 25.70 -10.33
#